data_AF-A0A136PXC3-F1
#
_entry.id   AF-A0A136PXC3-F1
#
_cell.length_a   1.000
_cell.length_b   1.000
_cell.length_c   1.000
_cell.angle_alpha   90.00
_cell.angle_beta   90.00
_cell.angle_gamma   90.00
#
_symmetry.space_group_name_H-M   'P 1'
#
loop_
_entity.id
_entity.type
_entity.pdbx_description
1 polymer ?
#
loop_
_entity_poly.entity_id
_entity_poly.type
_entity_poly.pdbx_seq_one_letter_code
_entity_poly.pdbx_strand_id
1 'polypeptide(L)'
;MRQAFAHEAVLVVEPDADIRAPGAAITVALCGHWDHHPPCPLAAHHTQTERVGDLVQLRTLFAAEPDAEGLVRQRINETLSGGELLGPDGTVTHWRLRFSGPSEVTAEEADHAERLTRT
;
A
#
# COMPACT_ATOMS: atom_id res chain seq x y z
N MET A 1 -19.53 -1.28 8.98
CA MET A 1 -18.57 -2.02 9.82
C MET A 1 -17.42 -2.38 8.92
N ARG A 2 -16.20 -1.98 9.26
CA ARG A 2 -15.05 -2.14 8.39
C ARG A 2 -14.79 -3.62 8.09
N GLN A 3 -14.47 -3.92 6.84
CA GLN A 3 -14.05 -5.23 6.38
C GLN A 3 -12.58 -5.16 5.96
N ALA A 4 -11.88 -6.28 6.08
CA ALA A 4 -10.50 -6.38 5.64
C ALA A 4 -10.43 -6.85 4.19
N PHE A 5 -9.51 -6.26 3.46
CA PHE A 5 -9.24 -6.51 2.05
C PHE A 5 -7.74 -6.61 1.84
N ALA A 6 -7.35 -7.28 0.77
CA ALA A 6 -5.98 -7.24 0.29
C ALA A 6 -5.87 -6.67 -1.13
N HIS A 7 -4.73 -6.03 -1.38
CA HIS A 7 -4.31 -5.52 -2.68
C HIS A 7 -2.87 -5.96 -2.90
N GLU A 8 -2.57 -6.43 -4.10
CA GLU A 8 -1.21 -6.80 -4.48
C GLU A 8 -0.74 -5.93 -5.64
N ALA A 9 0.55 -5.61 -5.66
CA ALA A 9 1.16 -4.91 -6.77
C ALA A 9 2.57 -5.44 -7.03
N VAL A 10 2.99 -5.33 -8.29
CA VAL A 10 4.34 -5.71 -8.74
C VAL A 10 4.95 -4.52 -9.46
N LEU A 11 6.15 -4.13 -9.05
CA LEU A 11 6.89 -3.00 -9.57
C LEU A 11 8.24 -3.44 -10.12
N VAL A 12 8.74 -2.69 -11.11
CA VAL A 12 10.18 -2.67 -11.42
C VAL A 12 10.76 -1.47 -10.70
N VAL A 13 11.82 -1.72 -9.93
CA VAL A 13 12.52 -0.70 -9.14
C VAL A 13 14.00 -0.84 -9.42
N GLU A 14 14.72 0.29 -9.55
CA GLU A 14 16.17 0.27 -9.72
C GLU A 14 16.85 -0.60 -8.64
N PRO A 15 17.97 -1.27 -8.95
CA PRO A 15 18.58 -2.24 -8.04
C PRO A 15 18.88 -1.68 -6.64
N ASP A 16 19.35 -0.42 -6.57
CA ASP A 16 19.77 0.24 -5.33
C ASP A 16 18.71 1.21 -4.75
N ALA A 17 17.52 1.27 -5.36
CA ALA A 17 16.44 2.14 -4.88
C ALA A 17 15.75 1.57 -3.62
N ASP A 18 15.23 2.46 -2.76
CA ASP A 18 14.52 2.07 -1.55
C ASP A 18 13.20 1.38 -1.89
N ILE A 19 13.16 0.06 -1.71
CA ILE A 19 11.97 -0.76 -2.00
C ILE A 19 10.78 -0.44 -1.10
N ARG A 20 10.98 0.32 -0.02
CA ARG A 20 9.90 0.75 0.89
C ARG A 20 9.20 2.00 0.38
N ALA A 21 9.81 2.77 -0.52
CA ALA A 21 9.25 4.02 -1.03
C ALA A 21 7.85 3.85 -1.65
N PRO A 22 7.54 2.81 -2.44
CA PRO A 22 6.19 2.65 -2.98
C PRO A 22 5.14 2.33 -1.90
N GLY A 23 5.49 1.55 -0.88
CA GLY A 23 4.61 1.30 0.26
C GLY A 23 4.36 2.57 1.07
N ALA A 24 5.39 3.41 1.17
CA ALA A 24 5.29 4.72 1.78
C ALA A 24 4.35 5.63 0.95
N ALA A 25 4.46 5.64 -0.39
CA ALA A 25 3.56 6.41 -1.25
C ALA A 25 2.08 6.01 -1.05
N ILE A 26 1.80 4.72 -0.88
CA ILE A 26 0.47 4.21 -0.49
C ILE A 26 0.02 4.84 0.84
N THR A 27 0.88 4.87 1.86
CA THR A 27 0.53 5.51 3.13
C THR A 27 0.16 6.97 2.96
N VAL A 28 0.90 7.76 2.19
CA VAL A 28 0.51 9.17 1.91
C VAL A 28 -0.85 9.24 1.24
N ALA A 29 -1.09 8.42 0.22
CA ALA A 29 -2.34 8.44 -0.54
C ALA A 29 -3.57 8.10 0.32
N LEU A 30 -3.40 7.19 1.29
CA LEU A 30 -4.50 6.74 2.16
C LEU A 30 -4.65 7.59 3.43
N CYS A 31 -3.56 8.07 4.01
CA CYS A 31 -3.56 8.88 5.23
C CYS A 31 -3.72 10.38 4.96
N GLY A 32 -3.44 10.83 3.73
CA GLY A 32 -3.25 12.24 3.39
C GLY A 32 -1.90 12.78 3.85
N HIS A 33 -1.47 12.45 5.07
CA HIS A 33 -0.16 12.78 5.61
C HIS A 33 0.34 11.70 6.57
N TRP A 34 1.66 11.59 6.73
CA TRP A 34 2.31 10.64 7.64
C TRP A 34 2.01 10.91 9.11
N ASP A 35 1.78 12.17 9.47
CA ASP A 35 1.60 12.64 10.86
C ASP A 35 0.12 12.87 11.21
N HIS A 36 -0.76 11.98 10.77
CA HIS A 36 -2.15 12.04 11.18
C HIS A 36 -2.34 11.38 12.56
N HIS A 37 -3.35 11.81 13.31
CA HIS A 37 -3.76 11.06 14.50
C HIS A 37 -4.59 9.83 14.10
N PRO A 38 -4.37 8.64 14.70
CA PRO A 38 -5.24 7.49 14.49
C PRO A 38 -6.70 7.78 14.86
N PRO A 39 -7.68 7.11 14.22
CA PRO A 39 -7.54 6.14 13.13
C PRO A 39 -7.19 6.77 11.78
N CYS A 40 -6.70 5.95 10.84
CA CYS A 40 -6.45 6.40 9.47
C CYS A 40 -7.75 6.95 8.83
N PRO A 41 -7.75 8.15 8.23
CA PRO A 41 -8.95 8.81 7.72
C PRO A 41 -9.71 7.99 6.68
N LEU A 42 -9.00 7.35 5.74
CA LEU A 42 -9.62 6.54 4.71
C LEU A 42 -9.59 5.05 5.07
N ALA A 43 -8.39 4.49 5.24
CA ALA A 43 -8.19 3.06 5.47
C ALA A 43 -7.05 2.80 6.44
N ALA A 44 -7.33 2.10 7.55
CA ALA A 44 -6.27 1.48 8.33
C ALA A 44 -5.60 0.41 7.46
N HIS A 45 -4.28 0.43 7.36
CA HIS A 45 -3.59 -0.39 6.38
C HIS A 45 -2.18 -0.78 6.85
N HIS A 46 -1.66 -1.80 6.19
CA HIS A 46 -0.28 -2.24 6.31
C HIS A 46 0.20 -2.69 4.93
N THR A 47 1.38 -2.22 4.52
CA THR A 47 2.01 -2.63 3.27
C THR A 47 3.33 -3.32 3.56
N GLN A 48 3.41 -4.60 3.20
CA GLN A 48 4.65 -5.35 3.15
C GLN A 48 5.28 -5.21 1.76
N THR A 49 6.61 -5.14 1.72
CA THR A 49 7.41 -5.03 0.49
C THR A 49 8.48 -6.13 0.49
N GLU A 50 8.67 -6.76 -0.65
CA GLU A 50 9.70 -7.79 -0.83
C GLU A 50 10.34 -7.66 -2.22
N ARG A 51 11.67 -7.78 -2.30
CA ARG A 51 12.39 -7.81 -3.58
C ARG A 51 12.59 -9.25 -4.06
N VAL A 52 12.17 -9.52 -5.29
CA VAL A 52 12.32 -10.82 -5.96
C VAL A 52 12.99 -10.57 -7.31
N GLY A 53 14.33 -10.69 -7.36
CA GLY A 53 15.12 -10.29 -8.51
C GLY A 53 14.99 -8.79 -8.79
N ASP A 54 14.64 -8.44 -10.03
CA ASP A 54 14.45 -7.05 -10.48
C ASP A 54 13.04 -6.50 -10.16
N LEU A 55 12.19 -7.32 -9.54
CA LEU A 55 10.83 -6.96 -9.17
C LEU A 55 10.71 -6.68 -7.67
N VAL A 56 9.82 -5.75 -7.33
CA VAL A 56 9.37 -5.54 -5.96
C VAL A 56 7.90 -5.91 -5.89
N GLN A 57 7.57 -6.86 -5.02
CA GLN A 57 6.20 -7.26 -4.71
C GLN A 57 5.71 -6.49 -3.50
N LEU A 58 4.49 -5.98 -3.61
CA LEU A 58 3.79 -5.26 -2.56
C LEU A 58 2.56 -6.04 -2.16
N ARG A 59 2.37 -6.16 -0.86
CA ARG A 59 1.21 -6.77 -0.24
C ARG A 59 0.59 -5.78 0.73
N THR A 60 -0.54 -5.17 0.33
CA THR A 60 -1.25 -4.19 1.14
C THR A 60 -2.52 -4.81 1.72
N LEU A 61 -2.55 -5.00 3.03
CA LEU A 61 -3.77 -5.27 3.78
C LEU A 61 -4.39 -3.94 4.19
N PHE A 62 -5.71 -3.79 4.04
CA PHE A 62 -6.42 -2.61 4.50
C PHE A 62 -7.80 -2.95 5.02
N ALA A 63 -8.27 -2.18 6.00
CA ALA A 63 -9.64 -2.23 6.47
C ALA A 63 -10.38 -0.96 6.05
N ALA A 64 -11.56 -1.10 5.46
CA ALA A 64 -12.40 0.00 5.00
C ALA A 64 -13.89 -0.36 5.14
N GLU A 65 -14.77 0.64 5.11
CA GLU A 65 -16.18 0.37 4.86
C GLU A 65 -16.33 -0.24 3.44
N PRO A 66 -17.24 -1.21 3.22
CA PRO A 66 -17.30 -1.94 1.94
C PRO A 66 -17.56 -1.04 0.72
N ASP A 67 -18.31 0.05 0.90
CA ASP A 67 -18.56 1.06 -0.14
C ASP A 67 -17.33 1.91 -0.47
N ALA A 68 -16.36 1.99 0.45
CA ALA A 68 -15.09 2.69 0.26
C ALA A 68 -13.98 1.80 -0.34
N GLU A 69 -14.18 0.49 -0.49
CA GLU A 69 -13.17 -0.43 -1.02
C GLU A 69 -12.62 0.05 -2.37
N GLY A 70 -13.52 0.38 -3.30
CA GLY A 70 -13.15 0.85 -4.64
C GLY A 70 -12.29 2.11 -4.60
N LEU A 71 -12.61 3.05 -3.71
CA LEU A 71 -11.84 4.29 -3.54
C LEU A 71 -10.43 4.02 -2.99
N VAL A 72 -10.28 3.13 -2.01
CA VAL A 72 -8.95 2.75 -1.47
C VAL A 72 -8.09 2.15 -2.57
N ARG A 73 -8.64 1.20 -3.34
CA ARG A 73 -7.93 0.56 -4.45
C ARG A 73 -7.56 1.55 -5.54
N GLN A 74 -8.46 2.48 -5.87
CA GLN A 74 -8.17 3.55 -6.83
C GLN A 74 -6.97 4.38 -6.37
N ARG A 75 -6.92 4.82 -5.10
CA ARG A 75 -5.80 5.60 -4.59
C ARG A 75 -4.48 4.84 -4.59
N ILE A 76 -4.49 3.55 -4.25
CA ILE A 76 -3.32 2.67 -4.36
C ILE A 76 -2.84 2.62 -5.82
N ASN A 77 -3.75 2.38 -6.76
CA ASN A 77 -3.39 2.31 -8.18
C ASN A 77 -2.84 3.64 -8.71
N GLU A 78 -3.47 4.76 -8.37
CA GLU A 78 -3.05 6.10 -8.82
C GLU A 78 -1.65 6.44 -8.32
N THR A 79 -1.36 6.22 -7.02
CA THR A 79 -0.04 6.52 -6.47
C THR A 79 1.05 5.61 -7.03
N LEU A 80 0.77 4.32 -7.20
CA LEU A 80 1.75 3.40 -7.77
C LEU A 80 1.97 3.67 -9.27
N SER A 81 0.96 4.14 -10.00
CA SER A 81 1.08 4.55 -11.40
C SER A 81 1.88 5.84 -11.56
N GLY A 82 1.92 6.71 -10.54
CA GLY A 82 2.74 7.92 -10.53
C GLY A 82 4.24 7.64 -10.63
N GLY A 83 4.69 6.48 -10.15
CA GLY A 83 6.04 5.98 -10.43
C GLY A 83 7.16 6.63 -9.64
N GLU A 84 6.87 7.48 -8.65
CA GLU A 84 7.89 8.12 -7.84
C GLU A 84 7.40 8.58 -6.46
N LEU A 85 8.35 8.71 -5.53
CA LEU A 85 8.16 9.39 -4.25
C LEU A 85 9.41 10.19 -3.91
N LEU A 86 9.22 11.46 -3.54
CA LEU A 86 10.23 12.25 -2.85
C LEU A 86 10.25 11.85 -1.37
N GLY A 87 11.31 11.20 -0.95
CA GLY A 87 11.54 10.79 0.44
C GLY A 87 11.81 11.99 1.36
N PRO A 88 11.68 11.80 2.68
CA PRO A 88 11.95 12.85 3.67
C PRO A 88 13.43 13.29 3.71
N ASP A 89 14.33 12.48 3.16
CA ASP A 89 15.76 12.76 2.99
C ASP A 89 16.06 13.59 1.72
N GLY A 90 15.04 13.91 0.93
CA GLY A 90 15.17 14.62 -0.35
C GLY A 90 15.51 13.71 -1.53
N THR A 91 15.61 12.39 -1.33
CA THR A 91 15.90 11.43 -2.40
C THR A 91 14.61 11.06 -3.14
N VAL A 92 14.62 11.16 -4.47
CA VAL A 92 13.52 10.64 -5.29
C VAL A 92 13.77 9.17 -5.60
N THR A 93 12.82 8.31 -5.21
CA THR A 93 12.80 6.91 -5.64
C THR A 93 11.84 6.76 -6.80
N HIS A 94 12.29 6.16 -7.90
CA HIS A 94 11.46 5.88 -9.07
C HIS A 94 11.14 4.38 -9.20
N TRP A 95 9.98 4.09 -9.76
CA TRP A 95 9.56 2.73 -10.10
C TRP A 95 8.63 2.72 -11.32
N ARG A 96 8.35 1.52 -11.82
CA ARG A 96 7.36 1.30 -12.87
C ARG A 96 6.37 0.22 -12.44
N LEU A 97 5.09 0.57 -12.45
CA LEU A 97 4.02 -0.38 -12.18
C LEU A 97 3.93 -1.44 -13.28
N ARG A 98 3.94 -2.72 -12.89
CA ARG A 98 3.73 -3.87 -13.79
C ARG A 98 2.36 -4.51 -13.60
N PHE A 99 1.91 -4.59 -12.35
CA PHE A 99 0.63 -5.16 -11.99
C PHE A 99 0.10 -4.49 -10.71
N SER A 100 -1.22 -4.34 -10.61
CA SER A 100 -1.91 -3.88 -9.41
C SER A 100 -3.33 -4.45 -9.43
N GLY A 101 -3.78 -5.05 -8.32
CA GLY A 101 -5.09 -5.67 -8.31
C GLY A 101 -5.60 -6.13 -6.94
N PRO A 102 -6.91 -6.42 -6.85
CA PRO A 102 -7.48 -7.09 -5.71
C PRO A 102 -6.94 -8.52 -5.59
N SER A 103 -6.87 -8.97 -4.34
CA SER A 103 -6.46 -10.32 -3.97
C SER A 103 -7.14 -10.70 -2.67
N GLU A 104 -7.26 -12.01 -2.44
CA GLU A 104 -7.87 -12.55 -1.23
C GLU A 104 -6.94 -12.35 -0.03
N VAL A 105 -7.52 -12.10 1.15
CA VAL A 105 -6.78 -12.19 2.42
C VAL A 105 -6.50 -13.67 2.68
N THR A 106 -5.23 -14.03 2.88
CA THR A 106 -4.85 -15.42 3.14
C THR A 106 -5.11 -15.82 4.59
N ALA A 107 -5.09 -17.12 4.88
CA ALA A 107 -5.25 -17.62 6.25
C ALA A 107 -4.15 -17.12 7.20
N GLU A 108 -2.92 -16.97 6.71
CA GLU A 108 -1.78 -16.47 7.50
C GLU A 108 -1.92 -14.98 7.84
N GLU A 109 -2.66 -14.23 7.01
CA GLU A 109 -2.89 -12.80 7.17
C GLU A 109 -4.13 -12.48 8.01
N ALA A 110 -5.00 -13.48 8.28
CA ALA A 110 -6.31 -13.28 8.89
C ALA A 110 -6.24 -12.51 10.22
N ASP A 111 -5.32 -12.87 11.11
CA ASP A 111 -5.15 -12.19 12.40
C ASP A 111 -4.71 -10.73 12.24
N HIS A 112 -3.87 -10.43 11.25
CA HIS A 112 -3.42 -9.08 10.97
C HIS A 112 -4.54 -8.24 10.37
N ALA A 113 -5.23 -8.80 9.37
CA ALA A 113 -6.39 -8.22 8.72
C ALA A 113 -7.48 -7.89 9.74
N GLU A 114 -7.75 -8.78 10.70
CA GLU A 114 -8.74 -8.55 11.75
C GLU A 114 -8.35 -7.37 12.64
N ARG A 115 -7.08 -7.25 13.06
CA ARG A 115 -6.61 -6.11 13.86
C ARG A 115 -6.85 -4.76 13.17
N LEU A 116 -6.68 -4.69 11.84
CA LEU A 116 -6.93 -3.47 11.08
C LEU A 116 -8.40 -3.04 11.10
N THR A 117 -9.36 -3.95 11.31
CA THR A 117 -10.78 -3.58 11.39
C THR A 117 -11.15 -2.93 12.73
N ARG A 118 -10.27 -3.00 13.73
CA ARG A 118 -10.48 -2.55 15.11
C ARG A 118 -9.75 -1.25 15.47
N THR A 119 -8.97 -0.69 14.55
CA THR A 119 -8.21 0.56 14.74
C THR A 119 -9.04 1.81 14.52
#